data_AF-A0AAU6YWB3-F1
#
_entry.id   AF-A0AAU6YWB3-F1
#
_cell.length_a   1.000
_cell.length_b   1.000
_cell.length_c   1.000
_cell.angle_alpha   90.00
_cell.angle_beta   90.00
_cell.angle_gamma   90.00
#
_symmetry.space_group_name_H-M   'P 1'
#
loop_
_entity.id
_entity.type
_entity.pdbx_description
1 polymer ?
#
loop_
_entity_poly.entity_id
_entity_poly.type
_entity_poly.pdbx_seq_one_letter_code
_entity_poly.pdbx_strand_id
1 'polypeptide(L)' 'MTARAAGARTPRVTALPGWALKALGVFSANMRELTETLYQFDRPFVMDSAAGQSALGLAPTPLDEAAAATVAWWRDQRQ' A
#
# COMPACT_ATOMS: atom_id res chain seq x y z
N MET A 1 7.22 2.81 6.95
CA MET A 1 7.74 4.01 6.25
C MET A 1 6.86 5.25 6.44
N THR A 2 5.59 5.27 6.05
CA THR A 2 4.78 6.51 6.00
C THR A 2 4.60 7.23 7.34
N ALA A 3 4.27 6.49 8.42
CA ALA A 3 4.18 7.09 9.76
C ALA A 3 5.50 7.74 10.20
N ARG A 4 6.63 7.09 9.89
CA ARG A 4 7.98 7.62 10.13
C ARG A 4 8.25 8.86 9.28
N ALA A 5 7.97 8.82 7.97
CA ALA A 5 8.11 9.96 7.07
C ALA A 5 7.24 11.16 7.51
N ALA A 6 6.06 10.89 8.07
CA ALA A 6 5.17 11.90 8.62
C ALA A 6 5.56 12.40 10.02
N GLY A 7 6.58 11.82 10.68
CA GLY A 7 6.90 12.13 12.08
C GLY A 7 5.76 11.79 13.05
N ALA A 8 4.85 10.91 12.64
CA ALA A 8 3.70 10.50 13.42
C ALA A 8 4.04 9.29 14.30
N ARG A 9 3.29 9.13 15.40
CA ARG A 9 3.37 7.91 16.22
C ARG A 9 2.96 6.70 15.38
N THR A 10 3.70 5.60 15.52
CA THR A 10 3.35 4.33 14.86
C THR A 10 1.97 3.87 15.32
N PRO A 11 1.00 3.68 14.40
CA PRO A 11 -0.33 3.22 14.76
C PRO A 11 -0.29 1.73 15.15
N ARG A 12 -1.26 1.31 15.97
CA ARG A 12 -1.53 -0.12 16.16
C ARG A 12 -2.27 -0.63 14.93
N VAL A 13 -1.74 -1.68 14.31
CA VAL A 13 -2.32 -2.31 13.12
C VAL A 13 -2.64 -3.76 13.43
N THR A 14 -3.82 -4.22 13.01
CA THR A 14 -4.28 -5.60 13.19
C THR A 14 -4.75 -6.13 11.85
N ALA A 15 -4.46 -7.41 11.56
CA ALA A 15 -4.95 -8.07 10.36
C ALA A 15 -6.41 -8.53 10.55
N LEU A 16 -7.25 -8.27 9.55
CA LEU A 16 -8.60 -8.83 9.49
C LEU A 16 -8.57 -10.16 8.74
N PRO A 17 -9.22 -11.22 9.25
CA PRO A 17 -9.31 -12.48 8.53
C PRO A 17 -10.19 -12.33 7.28
N GLY A 18 -9.86 -13.05 6.21
CA GLY A 18 -10.53 -12.90 4.90
C GLY A 18 -12.04 -13.14 4.93
N TRP A 19 -12.55 -14.00 5.81
CA TRP A 19 -14.00 -14.20 5.97
C TRP A 19 -14.70 -12.96 6.55
N ALA A 20 -14.04 -12.21 7.43
CA ALA A 20 -14.61 -11.00 8.01
C ALA A 20 -14.67 -9.88 6.97
N LEU A 21 -13.65 -9.77 6.12
CA LEU A 21 -13.65 -8.85 4.98
C LEU A 21 -14.76 -9.17 3.98
N LYS A 22 -14.96 -10.46 3.65
CA LYS A 22 -16.08 -10.92 2.81
C LYS A 22 -17.44 -10.50 3.37
N ALA A 23 -17.65 -10.64 4.68
CA ALA A 23 -18.88 -10.21 5.32
C ALA A 23 -19.09 -8.69 5.22
N LEU A 24 -18.03 -7.89 5.44
CA LEU A 24 -18.08 -6.43 5.29
C LEU A 24 -18.35 -5.99 3.84
N GLY A 25 -17.89 -6.77 2.85
CA GLY A 25 -18.14 -6.53 1.42
C GLY A 25 -19.62 -6.61 1.01
N VAL A 26 -20.47 -7.25 1.79
CA VAL A 26 -21.93 -7.26 1.55
C VAL A 26 -22.55 -5.91 1.85
N PHE A 27 -21.98 -5.13 2.77
CA PHE A 27 -22.53 -3.86 3.25
C PHE A 27 -21.86 -2.62 2.65
N SER A 28 -20.70 -2.77 1.98
CA SER A 28 -19.93 -1.65 1.42
C SER A 28 -19.28 -2.02 0.09
N ALA A 29 -19.55 -1.22 -0.95
CA ALA A 29 -18.95 -1.40 -2.27
C ALA A 29 -17.41 -1.35 -2.21
N ASN A 30 -16.84 -0.42 -1.44
CA ASN A 30 -15.38 -0.31 -1.27
C ASN A 30 -14.78 -1.57 -0.62
N MET A 31 -15.49 -2.19 0.32
CA MET A 31 -15.04 -3.44 0.96
C MET A 31 -15.19 -4.65 0.03
N ARG A 32 -16.18 -4.62 -0.87
CA ARG A 32 -16.37 -5.65 -1.89
C ARG A 32 -15.21 -5.68 -2.88
N GLU A 33 -14.75 -4.52 -3.34
CA GLU A 33 -13.57 -4.42 -4.23
C GLU A 33 -12.30 -4.98 -3.56
N LEU A 34 -12.08 -4.68 -2.27
CA LEU A 34 -10.97 -5.25 -1.53
C LEU A 34 -11.04 -6.78 -1.45
N THR A 35 -12.26 -7.33 -1.31
CA THR A 35 -12.48 -8.78 -1.26
C THR A 35 -12.01 -9.47 -2.53
N GLU A 36 -12.19 -8.85 -3.70
CA GLU A 36 -11.73 -9.39 -4.99
C GLU A 36 -10.20 -9.43 -5.10
N THR A 37 -9.50 -8.53 -4.40
CA THR A 37 -8.03 -8.50 -4.35
C THR A 37 -7.40 -9.35 -3.25
N LEU A 38 -8.21 -10.04 -2.43
CA LEU A 38 -7.70 -10.82 -1.28
C LEU A 38 -6.67 -11.88 -1.65
N TYR A 39 -6.73 -12.41 -2.87
CA TYR A 39 -5.75 -13.39 -3.35
C TYR A 39 -4.30 -12.85 -3.32
N GLN A 40 -4.10 -11.53 -3.35
CA GLN A 40 -2.80 -10.89 -3.22
C GLN A 40 -2.22 -11.02 -1.79
N PHE A 41 -3.06 -11.33 -0.81
CA PHE A 41 -2.67 -11.50 0.59
C PHE A 41 -2.63 -12.97 1.03
N ASP A 42 -3.24 -13.88 0.25
CA ASP A 42 -3.25 -15.31 0.55
C ASP A 42 -1.89 -15.99 0.30
N ARG A 43 -1.02 -15.39 -0.53
CA ARG A 43 0.31 -15.88 -0.89
C ARG A 43 1.30 -14.72 -1.01
N PRO A 44 2.62 -14.96 -0.98
CA PRO A 44 3.61 -13.90 -1.19
C PRO A 44 3.37 -13.15 -2.51
N PHE A 45 3.09 -11.85 -2.41
CA PHE A 45 2.94 -10.95 -3.55
C PHE A 45 4.29 -10.28 -3.84
N VAL A 46 5.18 -11.01 -4.52
CA VAL A 46 6.51 -10.52 -4.88
C VAL A 46 6.41 -9.67 -6.14
N MET A 47 6.79 -8.40 -6.02
CA MET A 47 6.90 -7.49 -7.15
C MET A 47 8.37 -7.41 -7.59
N ASP A 48 8.71 -8.13 -8.65
CA ASP A 48 10.03 -8.07 -9.29
C ASP A 48 9.98 -7.13 -10.50
N SER A 49 10.85 -6.11 -10.50
CA SER A 49 10.95 -5.12 -11.55
C SER A 49 12.10 -5.35 -12.53
N ALA A 50 12.88 -6.44 -12.43
CA ALA A 50 14.09 -6.66 -13.22
C ALA A 50 13.87 -6.52 -14.74
N ALA A 51 12.77 -7.05 -15.27
CA ALA A 51 12.44 -6.94 -16.69
C ALA A 51 12.22 -5.49 -17.13
N GLY A 52 11.49 -4.69 -16.32
CA GLY A 52 11.24 -3.28 -16.61
C GLY A 52 12.50 -2.43 -16.48
N GLN A 53 13.34 -2.71 -15.49
CA GLN A 53 14.65 -2.05 -15.33
C GLN A 53 15.54 -2.29 -16.56
N SER A 54 15.63 -3.55 -17.01
CA SER A 54 16.43 -3.92 -18.19
C SER A 54 15.90 -3.27 -19.48
N ALA A 55 14.58 -3.30 -19.70
CA ALA A 55 13.97 -2.78 -20.91
C ALA A 55 13.97 -1.24 -20.99
N LEU A 56 13.87 -0.56 -19.85
CA LEU A 56 13.65 0.90 -19.80
C LEU A 56 14.85 1.68 -19.25
N GLY A 57 15.89 1.01 -18.76
CA GLY A 57 17.05 1.66 -18.12
C GLY A 57 16.69 2.38 -16.82
N LEU A 58 15.64 1.94 -16.14
CA LEU A 58 15.13 2.55 -14.91
C LEU A 58 15.63 1.82 -13.67
N ALA A 59 15.60 2.50 -12.53
CA ALA A 59 15.85 1.94 -11.21
C ALA A 59 14.63 2.17 -10.29
N PRO A 60 14.36 1.26 -9.34
CA PRO A 60 13.24 1.41 -8.43
C PRO A 60 13.56 2.47 -7.38
N THR A 61 12.61 3.37 -7.10
CA THR A 61 12.75 4.33 -6.00
C THR A 61 12.63 3.60 -4.66
N PRO A 62 13.59 3.77 -3.72
CA PRO A 62 13.48 3.21 -2.38
C PRO A 62 12.20 3.67 -1.68
N LEU A 63 11.51 2.76 -0.99
CA LEU A 63 10.21 3.05 -0.38
C LEU A 63 10.24 4.17 0.66
N ASP A 64 11.34 4.32 1.39
CA ASP A 64 11.49 5.41 2.37
C ASP A 64 11.60 6.78 1.69
N GLU A 65 12.27 6.86 0.53
CA GLU A 65 12.34 8.07 -0.29
C GLU A 65 10.97 8.42 -0.88
N ALA A 66 10.30 7.43 -1.49
CA ALA A 66 8.96 7.62 -2.05
C ALA A 66 7.94 8.08 -0.99
N ALA A 67 8.00 7.50 0.22
CA ALA A 67 7.14 7.88 1.33
C ALA A 67 7.42 9.32 1.81
N ALA A 68 8.70 9.71 1.91
CA ALA A 68 9.08 11.08 2.28
C ALA A 68 8.58 12.10 1.25
N ALA A 69 8.80 11.84 -0.04
CA ALA A 69 8.35 12.71 -1.12
C ALA A 69 6.82 12.87 -1.13
N THR A 70 6.08 11.76 -0.96
CA THR A 70 4.61 11.77 -0.94
C THR A 70 4.05 12.55 0.25
N VAL A 71 4.63 12.37 1.44
CA VAL A 71 4.24 13.12 2.64
C VAL A 71 4.52 14.62 2.48
N ALA A 72 5.65 14.98 1.89
CA ALA A 72 6.00 16.38 1.63
C ALA A 72 4.98 17.02 0.67
N TRP A 73 4.70 16.37 -0.47
CA TRP A 73 3.67 16.82 -1.42
C TRP A 73 2.29 16.98 -0.77
N TRP A 74 1.87 16.01 0.05
CA TRP A 74 0.57 16.06 0.72
C TRP A 74 0.43 17.23 1.69
N ARG A 75 1.52 17.63 2.35
CA ARG A 75 1.54 18.78 3.26
C ARG A 75 1.44 20.10 2.51
N ASP A 76 2.05 20.18 1.34
CA ASP A 76 1.99 21.35 0.45
C ASP A 76 0.56 21.57 -0.07
N GLN A 77 -0.12 20.50 -0.46
CA GLN A 77 -1.53 20.53 -0.91
C GLN A 77 -2.54 20.91 0.18
N ARG A 78 -2.16 20.87 1.46
CA ARG A 78 -3.03 21.22 2.60
C ARG A 78 -2.85 22.65 3.10
N GLN A 79 -1.88 23.39 2.56
CA GLN A 79 -1.75 24.82 2.77
C GLN A 79 -2.69 25.58 1.83
#